data_AF-A0A3N4HZ91-F1
#
_entry.id   AF-A0A3N4HZ91-F1
#
_cell.length_a   1.000
_cell.length_b   1.000
_cell.length_c   1.000
_cell.angle_alpha   90.00
_cell.angle_beta   90.00
_cell.angle_gamma   90.00
#
_symmetry.space_group_name_H-M   'P 1'
#
loop_
_entity.id
_entity.type
_entity.pdbx_description
1 polymer ?
#
loop_
_entity_poly.entity_id
_entity_poly.type
_entity_poly.pdbx_seq_one_letter_code
_entity_poly.pdbx_strand_id
1 'polypeptide(L)'
;MARASEKLAASTKPTSSPIQPHRELTTMLGPPARSRLLELAKTSCAVFSTTFNPTCKRTGNKILRQRLNGASIADYYLPRSRIITIPDMRRRWNQYVQTKEAKALGIDPEEYEFVDEDEMRRLEAVEYKKSRGKGAPKKKKEKVVERGKKRK
;
A
#
# COMPACT_ATOMS: atom_id res chain seq x y z
N MET A 1 -69.99 46.92 34.06
CA MET A 1 -69.13 45.92 34.74
C MET A 1 -69.19 44.62 33.91
N ALA A 2 -68.60 44.58 32.71
CA ALA A 2 -67.20 44.24 32.41
C ALA A 2 -66.81 42.77 32.74
N ARG A 3 -66.61 41.96 31.67
CA ARG A 3 -65.60 40.87 31.44
C ARG A 3 -66.22 39.74 30.61
N ALA A 4 -66.13 39.79 29.28
CA ALA A 4 -64.99 39.41 28.42
C ALA A 4 -64.77 37.88 28.36
N SER A 5 -65.17 37.30 27.22
CA SER A 5 -64.96 35.91 26.82
C SER A 5 -63.52 35.69 26.36
N GLU A 6 -62.83 34.74 26.99
CA GLU A 6 -61.49 34.31 26.57
C GLU A 6 -61.64 33.05 25.70
N LYS A 7 -61.54 33.22 24.38
CA LYS A 7 -61.39 32.10 23.44
C LYS A 7 -59.90 31.85 23.25
N LEU A 8 -59.43 30.66 23.64
CA LEU A 8 -58.08 30.17 23.35
C LEU A 8 -57.83 30.22 21.83
N ALA A 9 -56.79 30.96 21.44
CA ALA A 9 -56.30 31.02 20.07
C ALA A 9 -55.49 29.75 19.76
N ALA A 10 -55.89 29.03 18.72
CA ALA A 10 -55.07 28.00 18.10
C ALA A 10 -53.88 28.67 17.39
N SER A 11 -52.67 28.37 17.86
CA SER A 11 -51.42 28.79 17.22
C SER A 11 -51.25 28.06 15.88
N THR A 12 -51.66 28.69 14.79
CA THR A 12 -51.30 28.25 13.44
C THR A 12 -49.86 28.66 13.17
N LYS A 13 -48.95 27.68 13.11
CA LYS A 13 -47.56 27.90 12.68
C LYS A 13 -47.57 28.58 11.30
N PRO A 14 -46.73 29.60 11.06
CA PRO A 14 -46.58 30.14 9.72
C PRO A 14 -45.92 29.06 8.85
N THR A 15 -46.67 28.55 7.87
CA THR A 15 -46.10 27.81 6.74
C THR A 15 -45.26 28.79 5.95
N SER A 16 -43.95 28.82 6.21
CA SER A 16 -43.00 29.41 5.27
C SER A 16 -43.01 28.53 4.03
N SER A 17 -43.59 29.05 2.96
CA SER A 17 -43.40 28.51 1.61
C SER A 17 -41.90 28.30 1.36
N PRO A 18 -41.46 27.14 0.84
CA PRO A 18 -40.07 26.95 0.47
C PRO A 18 -39.70 28.04 -0.54
N ILE A 19 -38.75 28.90 -0.18
CA ILE A 19 -38.11 29.81 -1.13
C ILE A 19 -37.56 28.92 -2.23
N GLN A 20 -38.21 28.92 -3.38
CA GLN A 20 -37.75 28.20 -4.56
C GLN A 20 -36.42 28.84 -4.96
N PRO A 21 -35.27 28.14 -4.88
CA PRO A 21 -34.01 28.72 -5.30
C PRO A 21 -34.03 28.89 -6.83
N HIS A 22 -34.17 30.14 -7.28
CA HIS A 22 -33.64 30.75 -8.52
C HIS A 22 -33.85 30.04 -9.88
N ARG A 23 -34.67 28.98 -9.97
CA ARG A 23 -34.87 28.22 -11.22
C ARG A 23 -35.72 28.95 -12.25
N GLU A 24 -36.48 29.97 -11.84
CA GLU A 24 -37.46 30.67 -12.69
C GLU A 24 -36.85 31.73 -13.60
N LEU A 25 -35.62 32.19 -13.34
CA LEU A 25 -34.94 33.17 -14.21
C LEU A 25 -34.28 32.55 -15.45
N THR A 26 -34.15 31.22 -15.48
CA THR A 26 -33.50 30.51 -16.60
C THR A 26 -34.45 30.29 -17.78
N THR A 27 -35.76 30.33 -17.57
CA THR A 27 -36.77 30.05 -18.61
C THR A 27 -37.09 31.24 -19.52
N MET A 28 -36.67 32.46 -19.16
CA MET A 28 -36.96 33.69 -19.94
C MET A 28 -35.98 33.94 -21.10
N LEU A 29 -34.84 33.25 -21.11
CA LEU A 29 -33.83 33.33 -22.16
C LEU A 29 -33.67 31.93 -22.76
N GLY A 30 -33.90 31.78 -24.06
CA GLY A 30 -33.80 30.48 -24.73
C GLY A 30 -32.45 29.79 -24.49
N PRO A 31 -32.37 28.46 -24.64
CA PRO A 31 -31.15 27.71 -24.35
C PRO A 31 -29.95 28.28 -25.14
N PRO A 32 -28.79 28.45 -24.50
CA PRO A 32 -27.63 29.06 -25.15
C PRO A 32 -27.15 28.20 -26.34
N ALA A 33 -26.64 28.87 -27.37
CA ALA A 33 -26.09 28.22 -28.55
C ALA A 33 -24.96 27.23 -28.16
N ARG A 34 -24.91 26.09 -28.86
CA ARG A 34 -23.92 25.02 -28.61
C ARG A 34 -22.48 25.52 -28.71
N SER A 35 -22.19 26.44 -29.63
CA SER A 35 -20.88 27.09 -29.77
C SER A 35 -20.46 27.78 -28.48
N ARG A 36 -21.37 28.53 -27.85
CA ARG A 36 -21.11 29.26 -26.60
C ARG A 36 -20.85 28.32 -25.42
N LEU A 37 -21.55 27.20 -25.37
CA LEU A 37 -21.30 26.15 -24.36
C LEU A 37 -19.93 25.48 -24.56
N LEU A 38 -19.50 25.26 -25.80
CA LEU A 38 -18.16 24.72 -26.09
C LEU A 38 -17.05 25.69 -25.70
N GLU A 39 -17.24 26.99 -25.90
CA GLU A 39 -16.31 28.02 -25.44
C GLU A 39 -16.18 28.03 -23.92
N LEU A 40 -17.31 27.99 -23.21
CA LEU A 40 -17.31 27.91 -21.74
C LEU A 40 -16.63 26.63 -21.25
N ALA A 41 -16.90 25.49 -21.89
CA ALA A 41 -16.23 24.23 -21.56
C ALA A 41 -14.72 24.31 -21.82
N LYS A 42 -14.30 24.96 -22.91
CA LYS A 42 -12.89 25.18 -23.23
C LYS A 42 -12.20 26.09 -22.21
N THR A 43 -12.82 27.20 -21.80
CA THR A 43 -12.26 28.10 -20.79
C THR A 43 -12.20 27.44 -19.42
N SER A 44 -13.25 26.71 -19.02
CA SER A 44 -13.26 25.91 -17.78
C SER A 44 -12.13 24.89 -17.77
N CYS A 45 -11.95 24.13 -18.87
CA CYS A 45 -10.85 23.19 -18.98
C CYS A 45 -9.47 23.86 -18.85
N ALA A 46 -9.31 25.07 -19.40
CA ALA A 46 -8.08 25.85 -19.25
C ALA A 46 -7.84 26.30 -17.80
N VAL A 47 -8.87 26.80 -17.11
CA VAL A 47 -8.79 27.22 -15.69
C VAL A 47 -8.38 26.06 -14.80
N PHE A 48 -8.99 24.88 -14.99
CA PHE A 48 -8.75 23.71 -14.13
C PHE A 48 -7.67 22.76 -14.65
N SER A 49 -6.91 23.15 -15.70
CA SER A 49 -5.89 22.30 -16.32
C SER A 49 -6.40 20.90 -16.70
N THR A 50 -7.66 20.79 -17.14
CA THR A 50 -8.24 19.54 -17.61
C THR A 50 -8.23 19.47 -19.15
N THR A 51 -8.28 18.26 -19.71
CA THR A 51 -8.24 18.09 -21.17
C THR A 51 -9.60 18.36 -21.81
N PHE A 52 -9.63 19.28 -22.78
CA PHE A 52 -10.82 19.54 -23.62
C PHE A 52 -10.86 18.60 -24.84
N ASN A 53 -11.86 17.72 -24.94
CA ASN A 53 -12.04 16.76 -26.04
C ASN A 53 -13.48 16.77 -26.59
N PRO A 54 -13.84 17.74 -27.45
CA PRO A 54 -15.21 17.92 -27.94
C PRO A 54 -15.66 16.84 -28.95
N THR A 55 -14.71 16.08 -29.51
CA THR A 55 -14.97 15.03 -30.52
C THR A 55 -14.93 13.62 -29.94
N CYS A 56 -14.76 13.49 -28.62
CA CYS A 56 -14.69 12.20 -27.91
C CYS A 56 -13.67 11.22 -28.50
N LYS A 57 -12.55 11.73 -29.04
CA LYS A 57 -11.47 10.89 -29.58
C LYS A 57 -10.79 10.09 -28.48
N ARG A 58 -10.33 8.87 -28.79
CA ARG A 58 -9.57 8.02 -27.87
C ARG A 58 -8.11 8.49 -27.81
N THR A 59 -7.80 9.41 -26.90
CA THR A 59 -6.45 10.00 -26.74
C THR A 59 -5.54 9.26 -25.77
N GLY A 60 -6.04 8.21 -25.10
CA GLY A 60 -5.24 7.43 -24.13
C GLY A 60 -5.13 8.04 -22.72
N ASN A 61 -5.75 9.21 -22.46
CA ASN A 61 -5.72 9.86 -21.14
C ASN A 61 -6.20 8.97 -19.98
N LYS A 62 -7.01 7.94 -20.24
CA LYS A 62 -7.41 6.95 -19.24
C LYS A 62 -6.19 6.25 -18.61
N ILE A 63 -5.20 5.89 -19.44
CA ILE A 63 -4.01 5.15 -19.00
C ILE A 63 -3.13 6.06 -18.14
N LEU A 64 -2.94 7.32 -18.55
CA LEU A 64 -2.12 8.29 -17.81
C LEU A 64 -2.76 8.75 -16.49
N ARG A 65 -4.10 8.77 -16.41
CA ARG A 65 -4.82 9.09 -15.18
C ARG A 65 -4.83 7.95 -14.17
N GLN A 66 -4.48 6.73 -14.60
CA GLN A 66 -4.36 5.61 -13.69
C GLN A 66 -3.18 5.87 -12.75
N ARG A 67 -3.42 5.73 -11.44
CA ARG A 67 -2.36 5.86 -10.44
C ARG A 67 -1.36 4.72 -10.62
N LEU A 68 -0.08 5.02 -10.44
CA LEU A 68 0.97 4.00 -10.46
C LEU A 68 0.83 3.11 -9.23
N ASN A 69 0.78 1.80 -9.43
CA ASN A 69 0.65 0.80 -8.36
C ASN A 69 1.96 0.05 -8.06
N GLY A 70 3.07 0.42 -8.72
CA GLY A 70 4.33 -0.32 -8.66
C GLY A 70 4.89 -0.48 -7.25
N ALA A 71 4.84 0.58 -6.43
CA ALA A 71 5.30 0.52 -5.04
C ALA A 71 4.47 -0.47 -4.20
N SER A 72 3.15 -0.47 -4.38
CA SER A 72 2.26 -1.41 -3.67
C SER A 72 2.51 -2.86 -4.08
N ILE A 73 2.88 -3.11 -5.34
CA ILE A 73 3.19 -4.45 -5.85
C ILE A 73 4.56 -4.91 -5.35
N ALA A 74 5.55 -4.02 -5.32
CA ALA A 74 6.89 -4.33 -4.83
C ALA A 74 6.88 -4.70 -3.33
N ASP A 75 6.04 -4.03 -2.54
CA ASP A 75 5.88 -4.27 -1.10
C ASP A 75 5.02 -5.52 -0.77
N TYR A 76 4.72 -6.38 -1.75
CA TYR A 76 3.91 -7.60 -1.52
C TYR A 76 4.57 -8.57 -0.52
N TYR A 77 5.87 -8.82 -0.67
CA TYR A 77 6.65 -9.49 0.37
C TYR A 77 7.48 -8.44 1.10
N LEU A 78 7.34 -8.40 2.43
CA LEU A 78 8.12 -7.50 3.27
C LEU A 78 9.63 -7.70 2.99
N PRO A 79 10.39 -6.61 2.79
CA PRO A 79 11.82 -6.73 2.56
C PRO A 79 12.51 -7.25 3.82
N ARG A 80 13.59 -8.02 3.64
CA ARG A 80 14.37 -8.59 4.75
C ARG A 80 14.82 -7.54 5.76
N SER A 81 15.07 -6.30 5.35
CA SER A 81 15.47 -5.20 6.25
C SER A 81 14.41 -4.76 7.25
N ARG A 82 13.13 -5.06 7.00
CA ARG A 82 12.02 -4.76 7.93
C ARG A 82 11.78 -5.90 8.93
N ILE A 83 12.41 -7.05 8.75
CA ILE A 83 12.24 -8.24 9.59
C ILE A 83 13.54 -8.48 10.35
N ILE A 84 13.48 -8.50 11.69
CA ILE A 84 14.63 -8.82 12.52
C ILE A 84 14.87 -10.33 12.45
N THR A 85 15.97 -10.76 11.83
CA THR A 85 16.37 -12.18 11.79
C THR A 85 17.29 -12.50 12.98
N ILE A 86 17.39 -13.77 13.39
CA ILE A 86 18.30 -14.23 14.46
C ILE A 86 19.76 -13.77 14.26
N PRO A 87 20.35 -13.80 13.04
CA PRO A 87 21.70 -13.24 12.82
C PRO A 87 21.81 -11.73 13.08
N ASP A 88 20.73 -10.98 12.82
CA ASP A 88 20.70 -9.54 13.07
C ASP A 88 20.59 -9.26 14.59
N MET A 89 19.81 -10.07 15.33
CA MET A 89 19.77 -10.04 16.79
C MET A 89 21.14 -10.37 17.40
N ARG A 90 21.76 -11.46 16.96
CA ARG A 90 23.09 -11.87 17.45
C ARG A 90 24.14 -10.79 17.20
N ARG A 91 24.15 -10.18 16.01
CA ARG A 91 25.05 -9.05 15.69
C ARG A 91 24.84 -7.88 16.66
N ARG A 92 23.59 -7.50 16.93
CA ARG A 92 23.27 -6.37 17.80
C ARG A 92 23.57 -6.66 19.26
N TRP A 93 23.29 -7.89 19.71
CA TRP A 93 23.62 -8.38 21.04
C TRP A 93 25.14 -8.36 21.28
N ASN A 94 25.92 -8.90 20.35
CA ASN A 94 27.38 -8.92 20.47
C ASN A 94 27.99 -7.51 20.54
N GLN A 95 27.34 -6.50 19.92
CA GLN A 95 27.73 -5.10 20.08
C GLN A 95 27.38 -4.56 21.47
N TYR A 96 26.22 -4.90 22.00
CA TYR A 96 25.76 -4.45 23.32
C TYR A 96 26.62 -5.02 24.45
N VAL A 97 26.96 -6.31 24.40
CA VAL A 97 27.76 -6.97 25.44
C VAL A 97 29.17 -6.39 25.58
N GLN A 98 29.69 -5.73 24.53
CA GLN A 98 30.99 -5.03 24.59
C GLN A 98 30.94 -3.69 25.35
N THR A 99 29.75 -3.20 25.70
CA THR A 99 29.60 -1.93 26.41
C THR A 99 29.96 -2.06 27.89
N LYS A 100 30.42 -0.95 28.49
CA LYS A 100 30.74 -0.89 29.93
C LYS A 100 29.51 -1.14 30.80
N GLU A 101 28.33 -0.78 30.29
CA GLU A 101 27.04 -0.96 30.96
C GLU A 101 26.67 -2.43 31.09
N ALA A 102 26.77 -3.21 30.01
CA ALA A 102 26.52 -4.64 30.04
C ALA A 102 27.49 -5.37 30.98
N LYS A 103 28.77 -4.96 31.00
CA LYS A 103 29.77 -5.49 31.92
C LYS A 103 29.49 -5.15 33.38
N ALA A 104 28.96 -3.95 33.67
CA ALA A 104 28.56 -3.56 35.02
C ALA A 104 27.35 -4.36 35.53
N LEU A 105 26.48 -4.82 34.63
CA LEU A 105 25.35 -5.69 34.92
C LEU A 105 25.74 -7.17 35.07
N GLY A 106 27.01 -7.53 34.88
CA GLY A 106 27.48 -8.91 34.99
C GLY A 106 26.91 -9.84 33.91
N ILE A 107 26.51 -9.30 32.75
CA ILE A 107 25.97 -10.11 31.65
C ILE A 107 27.15 -10.73 30.90
N ASP A 108 27.35 -12.04 31.10
CA ASP A 108 28.39 -12.79 30.42
C ASP A 108 27.95 -13.18 29.00
N PRO A 109 28.76 -12.89 27.95
CA PRO A 109 28.40 -13.15 26.55
C PRO A 109 28.07 -14.62 26.24
N GLU A 110 28.65 -15.57 26.98
CA GLU A 110 28.50 -17.01 26.74
C GLU A 110 27.19 -17.58 27.32
N GLU A 111 26.58 -16.91 28.30
CA GLU A 111 25.37 -17.42 28.96
C GLU A 111 24.10 -17.08 28.16
N TYR A 112 24.11 -15.97 27.40
CA TYR A 112 22.94 -15.45 26.68
C TYR A 112 23.21 -15.35 25.18
N GLU A 113 23.48 -16.46 24.50
CA GLU A 113 23.59 -16.50 23.03
C GLU A 113 22.22 -16.77 22.36
N PHE A 114 21.88 -15.99 21.34
CA PHE A 114 20.73 -16.28 20.47
C PHE A 114 21.01 -17.48 19.57
N VAL A 115 20.31 -18.59 19.80
CA VAL A 115 20.43 -19.84 19.02
C VAL A 115 19.24 -20.01 18.08
N ASP A 116 19.50 -20.46 16.85
CA ASP A 116 18.47 -20.82 15.86
C ASP A 116 18.23 -22.35 15.92
N GLU A 117 17.16 -22.76 16.60
CA GLU A 117 16.81 -24.17 16.82
C GLU A 117 16.54 -24.94 15.51
N ASP A 118 15.91 -24.28 14.54
CA ASP A 118 15.59 -24.89 13.25
C ASP A 118 16.86 -25.14 12.43
N GLU A 119 17.81 -24.18 12.48
CA GLU A 119 19.12 -24.36 11.86
C GLU A 119 19.96 -25.44 12.56
N MET A 120 19.94 -25.51 13.89
CA MET A 120 20.60 -26.61 14.62
C MET A 120 20.05 -27.97 14.20
N ARG A 121 18.71 -28.12 14.18
CA ARG A 121 18.06 -29.35 13.72
C ARG A 121 18.45 -29.70 12.28
N ARG A 122 18.57 -28.70 11.41
CA ARG A 122 19.02 -28.89 10.02
C ARG A 122 20.46 -29.40 9.97
N LEU A 123 21.35 -28.86 10.81
CA LEU A 123 22.76 -29.25 10.88
C LEU A 123 22.93 -30.68 11.44
N GLU A 124 22.22 -31.02 12.51
CA GLU A 124 22.19 -32.38 13.08
C GLU A 124 21.71 -33.40 12.04
N ALA A 125 20.61 -33.08 11.34
CA ALA A 125 20.09 -33.94 10.28
C ALA A 125 21.10 -34.15 9.12
N VAL A 126 21.90 -33.12 8.81
CA VAL A 126 22.98 -33.23 7.82
C VAL A 126 24.10 -34.12 8.33
N GLU A 127 24.51 -33.98 9.59
CA GLU A 127 25.56 -34.77 10.22
C GLU A 127 25.16 -36.25 10.32
N TYR A 128 23.94 -36.53 10.75
CA TYR A 128 23.39 -37.88 10.79
C TYR A 128 23.36 -38.53 9.39
N LYS A 129 22.97 -37.78 8.35
CA LYS A 129 23.01 -38.30 6.96
C LYS A 129 24.44 -38.59 6.52
N LYS A 130 25.41 -37.74 6.87
CA LYS A 130 26.83 -37.95 6.54
C LYS A 130 27.40 -39.18 7.24
N SER A 131 27.12 -39.39 8.52
CA SER A 131 27.63 -40.54 9.28
C SER A 131 27.15 -41.88 8.70
N ARG A 132 25.94 -41.91 8.13
CA ARG A 132 25.37 -43.09 7.46
C ARG A 132 25.78 -43.25 5.99
N GLY A 133 26.66 -42.39 5.47
CA GLY A 133 27.03 -42.38 4.05
C GLY A 133 25.87 -42.00 3.11
N LYS A 134 24.79 -41.39 3.65
CA LYS A 134 23.61 -40.90 2.93
C LYS A 134 23.63 -39.38 2.76
N GLY A 135 24.79 -38.76 2.98
CA GLY A 135 25.01 -37.34 2.72
C GLY A 135 24.87 -37.04 1.22
N ALA A 136 24.48 -35.80 0.91
CA ALA A 136 24.42 -35.37 -0.48
C ALA A 136 25.82 -35.52 -1.14
N PRO A 137 25.91 -36.09 -2.35
CA PRO A 137 27.18 -36.22 -3.06
C PRO A 137 27.76 -34.83 -3.37
N LYS A 138 29.08 -34.75 -3.53
CA LYS A 138 29.75 -33.49 -3.87
C LYS A 138 29.23 -32.95 -5.21
N LYS A 139 28.71 -31.73 -5.21
CA LYS A 139 28.23 -31.05 -6.42
C LYS A 139 29.39 -30.90 -7.41
N LYS A 140 29.21 -31.40 -8.64
CA LYS A 140 30.17 -31.23 -9.75
C LYS A 140 30.24 -29.75 -10.13
N LYS A 141 31.47 -29.21 -10.23
CA LYS A 141 31.73 -27.81 -10.64
C LYS A 141 32.16 -27.69 -12.12
N GLU A 142 32.59 -28.81 -12.71
CA GLU A 142 33.03 -28.87 -14.10
C GLU A 142 31.87 -29.22 -15.04
N LYS A 143 31.91 -28.71 -16.28
CA LYS A 143 31.02 -29.19 -17.33
C LYS A 143 31.36 -30.65 -17.62
N VAL A 144 30.33 -31.50 -17.67
CA VAL A 144 30.48 -32.89 -18.09
C VAL A 144 30.86 -32.89 -19.56
N VAL A 145 32.14 -33.09 -19.87
CA VAL A 145 32.56 -33.46 -21.21
C VAL A 145 32.23 -34.94 -21.36
N GLU A 146 31.29 -35.27 -22.25
CA GLU A 146 30.97 -36.66 -22.58
C GLU A 146 32.24 -37.33 -23.14
N ARG A 147 32.92 -38.13 -22.31
CA ARG A 147 33.97 -39.02 -22.81
C ARG A 147 33.28 -40.12 -23.59
N GLY A 148 33.28 -40.01 -24.92
CA GLY A 148 32.72 -41.00 -25.83
C GLY A 148 33.17 -42.42 -25.48
N LYS A 149 32.22 -43.37 -25.47
CA LYS A 149 32.49 -44.80 -25.26
C LYS A 149 33.58 -45.26 -26.24
N LYS A 150 34.77 -45.58 -25.73
CA LYS A 150 35.79 -46.26 -26.52
C LYS A 150 35.22 -47.65 -26.84
N ARG A 151 34.84 -47.87 -28.11
CA ARG A 151 34.41 -49.18 -28.59
C ARG A 151 35.59 -50.14 -28.46
N LYS A 152 35.30 -51.35 -27.98
CA LYS A 152 36.24 -52.43 -27.71
C LYS A 152 36.90 -52.90 -29.00
#